data_AF-F4MPE4-F1
#
_entry.id   AF-F4MPE4-F1
#
_cell.length_a   1.000
_cell.length_b   1.000
_cell.length_c   1.000
_cell.angle_alpha   90.00
_cell.angle_beta   90.00
_cell.angle_gamma   90.00
#
_symmetry.space_group_name_H-M   'P 1'
#
loop_
_entity.id
_entity.type
_entity.pdbx_description
1 polymer ?
#
loop_
_entity_poly.entity_id
_entity_poly.type
_entity_poly.pdbx_seq_one_letter_code
_entity_poly.pdbx_strand_id
1 'polypeptide(L)'
;MNKKEIFNTDFFESGLAYILTNLDFIQEELEQEKLQTSLVEKLITDFEDVEDYETWDLLTNNLIQSEDKILEEILKIKDSTKFNLLNSYFLAKNLAIYLKSNSFLIEQINKLQTNSPDDLSEDKKEEFINNLKQEILKNNSELYKQNERLFKEIFDKKVEFKKIYQLLIKETEFEDFNYANELLFNMLNNSFKFNNKQDLLKLEVLNNAQSLIDFLTFYESSLFDDEEE
;
A
#
# COMPACT_ATOMS: atom_id res chain seq x y z
N MET A 1 20.07 -1.06 14.40
CA MET A 1 20.11 -1.34 12.96
C MET A 1 20.40 -0.05 12.19
N ASN A 2 21.35 -0.06 11.27
CA ASN A 2 21.56 1.04 10.32
C ASN A 2 20.54 0.91 9.18
N LYS A 3 20.13 2.00 8.54
CA LYS A 3 19.18 1.95 7.41
C LYS A 3 19.63 0.95 6.35
N LYS A 4 20.92 0.96 5.99
CA LYS A 4 21.50 -0.02 5.04
C LYS A 4 21.27 -1.49 5.40
N GLU A 5 21.08 -1.83 6.67
CA GLU A 5 20.81 -3.20 7.09
C GLU A 5 19.35 -3.60 6.79
N ILE A 6 18.37 -2.69 6.94
CA ILE A 6 16.95 -2.97 6.62
C ILE A 6 16.76 -3.26 5.13
N PHE A 7 17.50 -2.60 4.25
CA PHE A 7 17.38 -2.80 2.81
C PHE A 7 17.63 -4.26 2.39
N ASN A 8 18.50 -4.96 3.12
CA ASN A 8 18.91 -6.33 2.83
C ASN A 8 18.16 -7.35 3.71
N THR A 9 16.92 -7.04 4.09
CA THR A 9 16.10 -7.93 4.93
C THR A 9 14.95 -8.49 4.12
N ASP A 10 14.45 -9.65 4.53
CA ASP A 10 13.27 -10.28 3.92
C ASP A 10 12.07 -9.32 3.99
N PHE A 11 12.01 -8.46 5.02
CA PHE A 11 11.01 -7.40 5.12
C PHE A 11 10.98 -6.47 3.91
N PHE A 12 12.16 -6.02 3.45
CA PHE A 12 12.25 -5.13 2.30
C PHE A 12 12.00 -5.89 1.00
N GLU A 13 12.52 -7.10 0.88
CA GLU A 13 12.29 -7.98 -0.28
C GLU A 13 10.79 -8.29 -0.46
N SER A 14 10.07 -8.62 0.60
CA SER A 14 8.61 -8.81 0.57
C SER A 14 7.89 -7.54 0.11
N GLY A 15 8.38 -6.37 0.51
CA GLY A 15 7.84 -5.08 0.09
C GLY A 15 8.04 -4.81 -1.39
N LEU A 16 9.24 -5.07 -1.91
CA LEU A 16 9.56 -5.00 -3.33
C LEU A 16 8.72 -5.99 -4.14
N ALA A 17 8.62 -7.24 -3.70
CA ALA A 17 7.83 -8.28 -4.37
C ALA A 17 6.35 -7.87 -4.49
N TYR A 18 5.78 -7.29 -3.43
CA TYR A 18 4.40 -6.81 -3.45
C TYR A 18 4.22 -5.63 -4.43
N ILE A 19 5.19 -4.71 -4.49
CA ILE A 19 5.18 -3.60 -5.45
C ILE A 19 5.25 -4.12 -6.89
N LEU A 20 6.20 -5.01 -7.18
CA LEU A 20 6.38 -5.61 -8.50
C LEU A 20 5.12 -6.35 -8.94
N THR A 21 4.55 -7.20 -8.08
CA THR A 21 3.30 -7.93 -8.35
C THR A 21 2.17 -7.00 -8.79
N ASN A 22 2.03 -5.85 -8.14
CA ASN A 22 1.00 -4.87 -8.50
C ASN A 22 1.33 -4.12 -9.80
N LEU A 23 2.60 -3.82 -10.08
CA LEU A 23 3.02 -3.20 -11.34
C LEU A 23 2.89 -4.15 -12.53
N ASP A 24 3.25 -5.43 -12.34
CA ASP A 24 3.12 -6.49 -13.34
C ASP A 24 1.65 -6.67 -13.72
N PHE A 25 0.75 -6.75 -12.74
CA PHE A 25 -0.69 -6.81 -13.01
C PHE A 25 -1.18 -5.61 -13.84
N ILE A 26 -0.68 -4.40 -13.56
CA ILE A 26 -1.01 -3.22 -14.37
C ILE A 26 -0.48 -3.37 -15.79
N GLN A 27 0.76 -3.81 -15.96
CA GLN A 27 1.34 -4.02 -17.29
C GLN A 27 0.51 -5.03 -18.09
N GLU A 28 0.22 -6.20 -17.51
CA GLU A 28 -0.50 -7.29 -18.17
C GLU A 28 -1.88 -6.85 -18.66
N GLU A 29 -2.66 -6.19 -17.81
CA GLU A 29 -4.01 -5.73 -18.17
C GLU A 29 -3.99 -4.58 -19.19
N LEU A 30 -3.02 -3.66 -19.09
CA LEU A 30 -2.85 -2.62 -20.11
C LEU A 30 -2.44 -3.22 -21.46
N GLU A 31 -1.60 -4.26 -21.48
CA GLU A 31 -1.21 -4.96 -22.69
C GLU A 31 -2.40 -5.69 -23.33
N GLN A 32 -3.22 -6.38 -22.52
CA GLN A 32 -4.44 -7.05 -22.98
C GLN A 32 -5.43 -6.06 -23.63
N GLU A 33 -5.56 -4.86 -23.05
CA GLU A 33 -6.37 -3.76 -23.58
C GLU A 33 -5.69 -2.99 -24.73
N LYS A 34 -4.47 -3.38 -25.12
CA LYS A 34 -3.65 -2.75 -26.18
C LYS A 34 -3.36 -1.27 -25.92
N LEU A 35 -3.10 -0.94 -24.67
CA LEU A 35 -2.72 0.38 -24.19
C LEU A 35 -1.19 0.50 -24.04
N GLN A 36 -0.70 1.71 -23.73
CA GLN A 36 0.74 1.96 -23.61
C GLN A 36 1.30 1.40 -22.29
N THR A 37 2.28 0.49 -22.37
CA THR A 37 2.89 -0.18 -21.22
C THR A 37 4.32 0.25 -20.91
N SER A 38 5.02 0.89 -21.86
CA SER A 38 6.47 1.13 -21.79
C SER A 38 6.96 1.84 -20.52
N LEU A 39 6.12 2.67 -19.90
CA LEU A 39 6.47 3.37 -18.67
C LEU A 39 6.42 2.44 -17.46
N VAL A 40 5.41 1.56 -17.41
CA VAL A 40 5.25 0.56 -16.34
C VAL A 40 6.33 -0.51 -16.47
N GLU A 41 6.56 -1.02 -17.68
CA GLU A 41 7.66 -1.96 -17.99
C GLU A 41 9.00 -1.43 -17.51
N LYS A 42 9.30 -0.16 -17.80
CA LYS A 42 10.55 0.46 -17.35
C LYS A 42 10.62 0.54 -15.81
N LEU A 43 9.52 0.93 -15.16
CA LEU A 43 9.49 1.01 -13.70
C LEU A 43 9.74 -0.35 -13.05
N ILE A 44 9.14 -1.42 -13.59
CA ILE A 44 9.35 -2.80 -13.14
C ILE A 44 10.84 -3.15 -13.22
N THR A 45 11.45 -3.04 -14.41
CA THR A 45 12.88 -3.33 -14.60
C THR A 45 13.76 -2.49 -13.68
N ASP A 46 13.48 -1.19 -13.55
CA ASP A 46 14.26 -0.30 -12.69
C ASP A 46 14.15 -0.72 -11.21
N PHE A 47 12.98 -1.19 -10.74
CA PHE A 47 12.77 -1.70 -9.37
C PHE A 47 13.40 -3.08 -9.13
N GLU A 48 13.44 -3.96 -10.12
CA GLU A 48 14.12 -5.27 -10.01
C GLU A 48 15.63 -5.13 -9.79
N ASP A 49 16.23 -4.09 -10.37
CA ASP A 49 17.68 -3.82 -10.31
C ASP A 49 18.09 -2.96 -9.08
N VAL A 50 17.20 -2.77 -8.09
CA VAL A 50 17.46 -1.86 -6.96
C VAL A 50 18.41 -2.49 -5.93
N GLU A 51 19.55 -1.83 -5.66
CA GLU A 51 20.58 -2.36 -4.75
C GLU A 51 20.77 -1.53 -3.45
N ASP A 52 20.21 -0.32 -3.39
CA ASP A 52 20.30 0.52 -2.19
C ASP A 52 19.15 1.54 -2.04
N TYR A 53 19.12 2.18 -0.87
CA TYR A 53 18.13 3.19 -0.54
C TYR A 53 18.21 4.48 -1.36
N GLU A 54 19.39 4.87 -1.85
CA GLU A 54 19.51 6.07 -2.68
C GLU A 54 18.80 5.86 -4.01
N THR A 55 19.02 4.68 -4.59
CA THR A 55 18.36 4.21 -5.80
C THR A 55 16.86 4.02 -5.54
N TRP A 56 16.47 3.34 -4.46
CA TRP A 56 15.06 3.17 -4.10
C TRP A 56 14.30 4.50 -3.96
N ASP A 57 14.87 5.45 -3.24
CA ASP A 57 14.23 6.75 -3.02
C ASP A 57 14.06 7.50 -4.35
N LEU A 58 15.02 7.37 -5.29
CA LEU A 58 14.93 7.91 -6.65
C LEU A 58 13.82 7.21 -7.46
N LEU A 59 13.78 5.89 -7.46
CA LEU A 59 12.78 5.09 -8.19
C LEU A 59 11.37 5.36 -7.68
N THR A 60 11.20 5.44 -6.37
CA THR A 60 9.93 5.82 -5.74
C THR A 60 9.49 7.21 -6.21
N ASN A 61 10.39 8.18 -6.30
CA ASN A 61 10.05 9.50 -6.83
C ASN A 61 9.69 9.45 -8.33
N ASN A 62 10.34 8.60 -9.12
CA ASN A 62 10.01 8.39 -10.53
C ASN A 62 8.61 7.79 -10.69
N LEU A 63 8.23 6.81 -9.85
CA LEU A 63 6.89 6.25 -9.81
C LEU A 63 5.83 7.35 -9.52
N ILE A 64 6.05 8.17 -8.49
CA ILE A 64 5.17 9.29 -8.14
C ILE A 64 5.05 10.30 -9.30
N GLN A 65 6.17 10.66 -9.94
CA GLN A 65 6.16 11.61 -11.06
C GLN A 65 5.48 11.04 -12.31
N SER A 66 5.39 9.72 -12.41
CA SER A 66 4.76 9.00 -13.52
C SER A 66 3.25 8.85 -13.36
N GLU A 67 2.69 9.23 -12.21
CA GLU A 67 1.30 9.03 -11.84
C GLU A 67 0.31 9.47 -12.91
N ASP A 68 0.36 10.73 -13.34
CA ASP A 68 -0.63 11.27 -14.27
C ASP A 68 -0.65 10.47 -15.59
N LYS A 69 0.51 9.99 -16.05
CA LYS A 69 0.62 9.19 -17.29
C LYS A 69 0.09 7.77 -17.10
N ILE A 70 0.40 7.13 -15.99
CA ILE A 70 -0.08 5.78 -15.69
C ILE A 70 -1.60 5.79 -15.51
N LEU A 71 -2.11 6.77 -14.74
CA LEU A 71 -3.53 6.95 -14.55
C LEU A 71 -4.25 7.29 -15.86
N GLU A 72 -3.64 8.08 -16.75
CA GLU A 72 -4.23 8.35 -18.07
C GLU A 72 -4.50 7.07 -18.87
N GLU A 73 -3.58 6.10 -18.86
CA GLU A 73 -3.78 4.81 -19.52
C GLU A 73 -4.85 3.97 -18.80
N ILE A 74 -4.76 3.81 -17.48
CA ILE A 74 -5.75 3.04 -16.70
C ILE A 74 -7.17 3.59 -16.89
N LEU A 75 -7.34 4.92 -16.96
CA LEU A 75 -8.65 5.56 -17.12
C LEU A 75 -9.29 5.33 -18.50
N LYS A 76 -8.55 4.84 -19.50
CA LYS A 76 -9.11 4.44 -20.80
C LYS A 76 -9.92 3.14 -20.71
N ILE A 77 -9.66 2.32 -19.70
CA ILE A 77 -10.39 1.06 -19.45
C ILE A 77 -11.81 1.37 -18.98
N LYS A 78 -12.78 0.60 -19.49
CA LYS A 78 -14.22 0.91 -19.33
C LYS A 78 -14.99 -0.05 -18.44
N ASP A 79 -14.43 -1.21 -18.14
CA ASP A 79 -15.08 -2.24 -17.35
C ASP A 79 -14.67 -2.19 -15.87
N SER A 80 -14.97 -3.27 -15.14
CA SER A 80 -14.66 -3.42 -13.72
C SER A 80 -13.16 -3.52 -13.42
N THR A 81 -12.33 -3.91 -14.38
CA THR A 81 -10.88 -4.10 -14.19
C THR A 81 -10.19 -2.78 -13.87
N LYS A 82 -10.71 -1.65 -14.39
CA LYS A 82 -10.22 -0.31 -14.08
C LYS A 82 -10.07 -0.07 -12.57
N PHE A 83 -11.05 -0.48 -11.76
CA PHE A 83 -10.99 -0.26 -10.32
C PHE A 83 -9.82 -1.01 -9.68
N ASN A 84 -9.61 -2.26 -10.10
CA ASN A 84 -8.51 -3.08 -9.61
C ASN A 84 -7.16 -2.49 -10.02
N LEU A 85 -7.02 -2.01 -11.25
CA LEU A 85 -5.78 -1.34 -11.69
C LEU A 85 -5.48 -0.05 -10.93
N LEU A 86 -6.51 0.75 -10.65
CA LEU A 86 -6.35 1.94 -9.81
C LEU A 86 -5.87 1.56 -8.40
N ASN A 87 -6.44 0.50 -7.81
CA ASN A 87 -5.98 0.00 -6.51
C ASN A 87 -4.54 -0.47 -6.58
N SER A 88 -4.19 -1.36 -7.52
CA SER A 88 -2.83 -1.87 -7.66
C SER A 88 -1.80 -0.74 -7.82
N TYR A 89 -2.13 0.29 -8.60
CA TYR A 89 -1.26 1.45 -8.74
C TYR A 89 -1.06 2.18 -7.41
N PHE A 90 -2.16 2.50 -6.71
CA PHE A 90 -2.06 3.21 -5.43
C PHE A 90 -1.42 2.36 -4.33
N LEU A 91 -1.63 1.05 -4.31
CA LEU A 91 -0.97 0.13 -3.39
C LEU A 91 0.55 0.13 -3.60
N ALA A 92 1.00 -0.10 -4.84
CA ALA A 92 2.41 -0.06 -5.21
C ALA A 92 3.04 1.29 -4.86
N LYS A 93 2.40 2.41 -5.26
CA LYS A 93 2.90 3.76 -5.01
C LYS A 93 3.02 4.06 -3.52
N ASN A 94 1.97 3.80 -2.74
CA ASN A 94 1.97 4.13 -1.32
C ASN A 94 2.94 3.24 -0.55
N LEU A 95 3.03 1.95 -0.87
CA LEU A 95 4.03 1.08 -0.24
C LEU A 95 5.45 1.52 -0.57
N ALA A 96 5.73 1.90 -1.83
CA ALA A 96 7.04 2.42 -2.22
C ALA A 96 7.44 3.64 -1.37
N ILE A 97 6.49 4.57 -1.15
CA ILE A 97 6.66 5.71 -0.25
C ILE A 97 6.94 5.26 1.19
N TYR A 98 6.20 4.28 1.69
CA TYR A 98 6.40 3.74 3.03
C TYR A 98 7.71 2.98 3.18
N LEU A 99 8.34 2.51 2.11
CA LEU A 99 9.64 1.86 2.18
C LEU A 99 10.81 2.83 1.96
N LYS A 100 10.56 4.12 1.70
CA LYS A 100 11.64 5.11 1.60
C LYS A 100 12.49 5.19 2.87
N SER A 101 13.76 5.57 2.69
CA SER A 101 14.75 5.58 3.78
C SER A 101 14.37 6.48 4.96
N ASN A 102 13.49 7.46 4.76
CA ASN A 102 13.02 8.44 5.74
C ASN A 102 11.50 8.37 5.99
N SER A 103 10.88 7.22 5.72
CA SER A 103 9.45 7.02 5.90
C SER A 103 9.08 6.68 7.34
N PHE A 104 7.78 6.78 7.63
CA PHE A 104 7.19 6.31 8.88
C PHE A 104 7.55 4.85 9.20
N LEU A 105 7.39 3.93 8.25
CA LEU A 105 7.56 2.49 8.49
C LEU A 105 9.01 2.16 8.84
N ILE A 106 9.97 2.70 8.07
CA ILE A 106 11.40 2.52 8.34
C ILE A 106 11.79 3.15 9.68
N GLU A 107 11.21 4.29 10.07
CA GLU A 107 11.41 4.87 11.39
C GLU A 107 10.89 3.97 12.52
N GLN A 108 9.73 3.34 12.36
CA GLN A 108 9.19 2.44 13.38
C GLN A 108 10.05 1.19 13.56
N ILE A 109 10.48 0.56 12.46
CA ILE A 109 11.40 -0.58 12.50
C ILE A 109 12.69 -0.21 13.26
N ASN A 110 13.25 0.96 12.98
CA ASN A 110 14.45 1.43 13.68
C ASN A 110 14.21 1.66 15.19
N LYS A 111 13.02 2.15 15.58
CA LYS A 111 12.66 2.37 17.00
C LYS A 111 12.51 1.08 17.78
N LEU A 112 12.08 0.00 17.12
CA LEU A 112 11.95 -1.30 17.77
C LEU A 112 13.32 -1.89 18.17
N GLN A 113 14.44 -1.28 17.74
CA GLN A 113 15.83 -1.59 18.16
C GLN A 113 16.17 -3.09 18.14
N THR A 114 15.53 -3.84 17.25
CA THR A 114 15.78 -5.26 17.07
C THR A 114 17.10 -5.46 16.31
N ASN A 115 17.67 -6.67 16.39
CA ASN A 115 18.53 -7.19 15.31
C ASN A 115 17.71 -7.21 14.00
N SER A 116 18.27 -7.68 12.87
CA SER A 116 17.45 -7.89 11.66
C SER A 116 16.14 -8.57 12.06
N PRO A 117 14.95 -8.11 11.61
CA PRO A 117 13.69 -8.80 11.88
C PRO A 117 13.78 -10.31 11.58
N ASP A 118 14.59 -10.66 10.60
CA ASP A 118 14.83 -12.02 10.14
C ASP A 118 15.62 -12.87 11.16
N ASP A 119 16.49 -12.24 11.96
CA ASP A 119 17.32 -12.88 13.00
C ASP A 119 16.61 -13.05 14.36
N LEU A 120 15.33 -12.64 14.45
CA LEU A 120 14.56 -12.77 15.68
C LEU A 120 14.10 -14.22 15.90
N SER A 121 14.04 -14.64 17.16
CA SER A 121 13.31 -15.87 17.53
C SER A 121 11.82 -15.71 17.22
N GLU A 122 11.09 -16.80 16.98
CA GLU A 122 9.64 -16.79 16.66
C GLU A 122 8.82 -15.90 17.62
N ASP A 123 8.93 -16.10 18.94
CA ASP A 123 8.23 -15.27 19.93
C ASP A 123 8.50 -13.75 19.77
N LYS A 124 9.71 -13.39 19.34
CA LYS A 124 10.13 -12.00 19.12
C LYS A 124 9.69 -11.48 17.75
N LYS A 125 9.56 -12.35 16.74
CA LYS A 125 8.95 -12.02 15.45
C LYS A 125 7.47 -11.69 15.66
N GLU A 126 6.75 -12.49 16.43
CA GLU A 126 5.34 -12.21 16.76
C GLU A 126 5.20 -10.89 17.54
N GLU A 127 6.03 -10.65 18.55
CA GLU A 127 6.05 -9.37 19.29
C GLU A 127 6.35 -8.18 18.35
N PHE A 128 7.33 -8.33 17.45
CA PHE A 128 7.70 -7.32 16.46
C PHE A 128 6.53 -6.98 15.53
N ILE A 129 5.87 -7.99 14.95
CA ILE A 129 4.72 -7.81 14.07
C ILE A 129 3.57 -7.15 14.82
N ASN A 130 3.24 -7.61 16.03
CA ASN A 130 2.18 -7.02 16.84
C ASN A 130 2.45 -5.54 17.17
N ASN A 131 3.69 -5.20 17.49
CA ASN A 131 4.09 -3.80 17.71
C ASN A 131 3.94 -2.95 16.44
N LEU A 132 4.35 -3.48 15.28
CA LEU A 132 4.15 -2.80 14.00
C LEU A 132 2.66 -2.63 13.64
N LYS A 133 1.83 -3.66 13.81
CA LYS A 133 0.37 -3.58 13.62
C LYS A 133 -0.23 -2.41 14.39
N GLN A 134 0.17 -2.24 15.66
CA GLN A 134 -0.32 -1.14 16.50
C GLN A 134 0.16 0.24 16.04
N GLU A 135 1.40 0.38 15.58
CA GLU A 135 1.89 1.66 15.04
C GLU A 135 1.23 2.00 13.69
N ILE A 136 1.06 1.01 12.80
CA ILE A 136 0.34 1.16 11.53
C ILE A 136 -1.11 1.58 11.79
N LEU A 137 -1.78 0.95 12.77
CA LEU A 137 -3.14 1.30 13.12
C LEU A 137 -3.26 2.76 13.56
N LYS A 138 -2.36 3.23 14.43
CA LYS A 138 -2.32 4.64 14.86
C LYS A 138 -2.10 5.59 13.68
N ASN A 139 -1.15 5.27 12.80
CA ASN A 139 -0.86 6.06 11.60
C ASN A 139 -2.10 6.13 10.69
N ASN A 140 -2.72 4.99 10.44
CA ASN A 140 -3.90 4.90 9.58
C ASN A 140 -5.08 5.65 10.21
N SER A 141 -5.41 5.45 11.48
CA SER A 141 -6.48 6.23 12.14
C SER A 141 -6.26 7.74 12.04
N GLU A 142 -5.02 8.22 12.13
CA GLU A 142 -4.69 9.64 11.94
C GLU A 142 -4.84 10.08 10.47
N LEU A 143 -4.43 9.26 9.50
CA LEU A 143 -4.67 9.49 8.08
C LEU A 143 -6.17 9.70 7.78
N TYR A 144 -7.06 8.87 8.35
CA TYR A 144 -8.52 9.05 8.17
C TYR A 144 -9.01 10.34 8.84
N LYS A 145 -8.53 10.70 10.03
CA LYS A 145 -8.90 11.97 10.68
C LYS A 145 -8.53 13.17 9.82
N GLN A 146 -7.32 13.17 9.26
CA GLN A 146 -6.82 14.28 8.45
C GLN A 146 -7.59 14.42 7.13
N ASN A 147 -8.06 13.31 6.57
CA ASN A 147 -8.75 13.27 5.28
C ASN A 147 -10.28 13.27 5.39
N GLU A 148 -10.86 13.35 6.60
CA GLU A 148 -12.32 13.25 6.81
C GLU A 148 -13.12 14.22 5.91
N ARG A 149 -12.60 15.43 5.69
CA ARG A 149 -13.26 16.45 4.85
C ARG A 149 -13.42 16.05 3.40
N LEU A 150 -12.51 15.22 2.87
CA LEU A 150 -12.54 14.75 1.48
C LEU A 150 -13.79 13.88 1.21
N PHE A 151 -14.31 13.23 2.24
CA PHE A 151 -15.42 12.29 2.18
C PHE A 151 -16.77 12.92 2.56
N LYS A 152 -16.81 14.21 2.89
CA LYS A 152 -18.03 14.89 3.37
C LYS A 152 -19.23 14.69 2.46
N GLU A 153 -19.04 14.78 1.14
CA GLU A 153 -20.13 14.58 0.17
C GLU A 153 -20.70 13.14 0.24
N ILE A 154 -19.85 12.14 0.47
CA ILE A 154 -20.28 10.75 0.63
C ILE A 154 -21.02 10.61 1.96
N PHE A 155 -20.50 11.19 3.04
CA PHE A 155 -21.11 11.11 4.35
C PHE A 155 -22.53 11.67 4.39
N ASP A 156 -22.79 12.74 3.62
CA ASP A 156 -24.10 13.36 3.52
C ASP A 156 -25.11 12.48 2.75
N LYS A 157 -24.62 11.57 1.89
CA LYS A 157 -25.44 10.71 1.02
C LYS A 157 -25.54 9.25 1.50
N LYS A 158 -24.52 8.76 2.21
CA LYS A 158 -24.35 7.35 2.60
C LYS A 158 -23.99 7.25 4.08
N VAL A 159 -25.02 7.06 4.89
CA VAL A 159 -24.89 7.00 6.36
C VAL A 159 -24.03 5.83 6.80
N GLU A 160 -24.16 4.68 6.14
CA GLU A 160 -23.37 3.48 6.42
C GLU A 160 -21.89 3.71 6.17
N PHE A 161 -21.54 4.33 5.04
CA PHE A 161 -20.15 4.71 4.72
C PHE A 161 -19.56 5.60 5.82
N LYS A 162 -20.31 6.64 6.24
CA LYS A 162 -19.89 7.53 7.31
C LYS A 162 -19.64 6.77 8.62
N LYS A 163 -20.53 5.85 8.99
CA LYS A 163 -20.39 5.07 10.23
C LYS A 163 -19.11 4.23 10.21
N ILE A 164 -18.87 3.49 9.13
CA ILE A 164 -17.67 2.66 8.98
C ILE A 164 -16.40 3.52 9.00
N TYR A 165 -16.39 4.64 8.27
CA TYR A 165 -15.27 5.59 8.29
C TYR A 165 -14.98 6.13 9.70
N GLN A 166 -16.02 6.45 10.47
CA GLN A 166 -15.87 6.93 11.84
C GLN A 166 -15.45 5.83 12.82
N LEU A 167 -15.71 4.56 12.51
CA LEU A 167 -15.18 3.41 13.26
C LEU A 167 -13.68 3.27 13.05
N LEU A 168 -13.18 3.30 11.81
CA LEU A 168 -11.75 3.21 11.49
C LEU A 168 -10.89 4.25 12.24
N ILE A 169 -11.41 5.45 12.44
CA ILE A 169 -10.77 6.53 13.19
C ILE A 169 -10.49 6.18 14.66
N LYS A 170 -11.29 5.26 15.22
CA LYS A 170 -11.30 4.89 16.64
C LYS A 170 -10.96 3.43 16.88
N GLU A 171 -10.76 2.66 15.81
CA GLU A 171 -10.52 1.23 15.89
C GLU A 171 -9.17 0.96 16.56
N THR A 172 -9.14 -0.07 17.41
CA THR A 172 -7.97 -0.49 18.18
C THR A 172 -7.49 -1.88 17.79
N GLU A 173 -8.32 -2.65 17.08
CA GLU A 173 -7.97 -3.97 16.59
C GLU A 173 -7.59 -3.92 15.11
N PHE A 174 -6.41 -4.46 14.77
CA PHE A 174 -5.86 -4.39 13.42
C PHE A 174 -6.75 -5.10 12.38
N GLU A 175 -7.26 -6.29 12.72
CA GLU A 175 -8.12 -7.07 11.83
C GLU A 175 -9.48 -6.41 11.59
N ASP A 176 -10.07 -5.82 12.63
CA ASP A 176 -11.33 -5.08 12.49
C ASP A 176 -11.13 -3.81 11.65
N PHE A 177 -9.97 -3.15 11.78
CA PHE A 177 -9.62 -2.04 10.91
C PHE A 177 -9.48 -2.49 9.45
N ASN A 178 -8.77 -3.59 9.20
CA ASN A 178 -8.61 -4.12 7.85
C ASN A 178 -9.97 -4.40 7.21
N TYR A 179 -10.81 -5.17 7.90
CA TYR A 179 -12.16 -5.50 7.43
C TYR A 179 -13.02 -4.26 7.17
N ALA A 180 -13.01 -3.28 8.08
CA ALA A 180 -13.74 -2.04 7.88
C ALA A 180 -13.21 -1.21 6.69
N ASN A 181 -11.90 -1.25 6.41
CA ASN A 181 -11.34 -0.56 5.26
C ASN A 181 -11.76 -1.24 3.94
N GLU A 182 -11.70 -2.57 3.87
CA GLU A 182 -12.20 -3.35 2.73
C GLU A 182 -13.69 -3.05 2.44
N LEU A 183 -14.50 -2.92 3.49
CA LEU A 183 -15.90 -2.51 3.34
C LEU A 183 -16.02 -1.12 2.70
N LEU A 184 -15.17 -0.15 3.06
CA LEU A 184 -15.16 1.16 2.44
C LEU A 184 -14.78 1.11 0.96
N PHE A 185 -13.80 0.27 0.58
CA PHE A 185 -13.46 0.04 -0.83
C PHE A 185 -14.64 -0.49 -1.63
N ASN A 186 -15.29 -1.54 -1.12
CA ASN A 186 -16.47 -2.13 -1.75
C ASN A 186 -17.60 -1.10 -1.89
N MET A 187 -17.80 -0.26 -0.88
CA MET A 187 -18.76 0.84 -0.97
C MET A 187 -18.35 1.90 -1.98
N LEU A 188 -17.07 2.30 -2.06
CA LEU A 188 -16.59 3.26 -3.05
C LEU A 188 -16.75 2.72 -4.47
N ASN A 189 -16.34 1.48 -4.73
CA ASN A 189 -16.43 0.85 -6.05
C ASN A 189 -17.89 0.86 -6.58
N ASN A 190 -18.83 0.50 -5.71
CA ASN A 190 -20.26 0.53 -6.05
C ASN A 190 -20.84 1.95 -6.23
N SER A 191 -20.12 2.99 -5.80
CA SER A 191 -20.60 4.37 -5.78
C SER A 191 -20.00 5.26 -6.86
N PHE A 192 -18.81 4.92 -7.34
CA PHE A 192 -17.99 5.80 -8.16
C PHE A 192 -17.51 5.12 -9.44
N LYS A 193 -17.29 5.95 -10.46
CA LYS A 193 -16.67 5.51 -11.72
C LYS A 193 -15.19 5.86 -11.82
N PHE A 194 -14.68 6.62 -10.84
CA PHE A 194 -13.28 7.07 -10.74
C PHE A 194 -12.77 7.84 -11.95
N ASN A 195 -13.63 8.64 -12.59
CA ASN A 195 -13.29 9.38 -13.80
C ASN A 195 -12.74 10.79 -13.51
N ASN A 196 -12.63 11.19 -12.24
CA ASN A 196 -12.17 12.52 -11.86
C ASN A 196 -11.20 12.45 -10.69
N LYS A 197 -10.38 13.50 -10.57
CA LYS A 197 -9.32 13.61 -9.55
C LYS A 197 -9.85 13.47 -8.12
N GLN A 198 -11.03 13.99 -7.81
CA GLN A 198 -11.54 13.93 -6.45
C GLN A 198 -11.95 12.51 -6.05
N ASP A 199 -12.42 11.69 -6.98
CA ASP A 199 -12.73 10.28 -6.73
C ASP A 199 -11.46 9.45 -6.59
N LEU A 200 -10.45 9.74 -7.42
CA LEU A 200 -9.13 9.13 -7.32
C LEU A 200 -8.45 9.44 -5.97
N LEU A 201 -8.52 10.70 -5.50
CA LEU A 201 -8.01 11.07 -4.18
C LEU A 201 -8.69 10.31 -3.03
N LYS A 202 -10.01 10.09 -3.12
CA LYS A 202 -10.73 9.30 -2.10
C LYS A 202 -10.25 7.86 -2.09
N LEU A 203 -10.03 7.28 -3.28
CA LEU A 203 -9.52 5.93 -3.43
C LEU A 203 -8.09 5.81 -2.93
N GLU A 204 -7.24 6.79 -3.23
CA GLU A 204 -5.86 6.86 -2.78
C GLU A 204 -5.75 6.89 -1.25
N VAL A 205 -6.61 7.64 -0.55
CA VAL A 205 -6.60 7.64 0.92
C VAL A 205 -6.86 6.25 1.49
N LEU A 206 -7.82 5.51 0.93
CA LEU A 206 -8.09 4.13 1.40
C LEU A 206 -6.92 3.20 1.07
N ASN A 207 -6.33 3.31 -0.13
CA ASN A 207 -5.17 2.50 -0.54
C ASN A 207 -3.91 2.85 0.23
N ASN A 208 -3.76 4.08 0.72
CA ASN A 208 -2.62 4.45 1.53
C ASN A 208 -2.62 3.66 2.84
N ALA A 209 -3.77 3.55 3.52
CA ALA A 209 -3.91 2.69 4.68
C ALA A 209 -3.77 1.20 4.32
N GLN A 210 -4.44 0.76 3.25
CA GLN A 210 -4.42 -0.65 2.83
C GLN A 210 -3.02 -1.14 2.46
N SER A 211 -2.20 -0.30 1.82
CA SER A 211 -0.85 -0.68 1.39
C SER A 211 0.03 -1.15 2.56
N LEU A 212 -0.11 -0.54 3.74
CA LEU A 212 0.60 -0.97 4.95
C LEU A 212 0.00 -2.25 5.55
N ILE A 213 -1.31 -2.42 5.45
CA ILE A 213 -2.03 -3.58 5.99
C ILE A 213 -1.69 -4.81 5.16
N ASP A 214 -1.91 -4.75 3.85
CA ASP A 214 -1.65 -5.84 2.92
C ASP A 214 -0.18 -6.26 2.97
N PHE A 215 0.73 -5.29 2.98
CA PHE A 215 2.15 -5.58 3.11
C PHE A 215 2.49 -6.29 4.41
N LEU A 216 1.98 -5.81 5.56
CA LEU A 216 2.32 -6.44 6.84
C LEU A 216 1.72 -7.85 6.94
N THR A 217 0.50 -8.06 6.43
CA THR A 217 -0.10 -9.39 6.32
C THR A 217 0.71 -10.30 5.41
N PHE A 218 1.14 -9.81 4.25
CA PHE A 218 1.98 -10.56 3.31
C PHE A 218 3.33 -10.93 3.93
N TYR A 219 3.99 -9.99 4.60
CA TYR A 219 5.25 -10.25 5.29
C TYR A 219 5.08 -11.22 6.47
N GLU A 220 4.03 -11.04 7.29
CA GLU A 220 3.69 -11.97 8.37
C GLU A 220 3.49 -13.39 7.82
N SER A 221 2.74 -13.55 6.74
CA SER A 221 2.60 -14.87 6.08
C SER A 221 3.95 -15.43 5.67
N SER A 222 4.83 -14.65 5.02
CA SER A 222 6.16 -15.13 4.63
C SER A 222 7.09 -15.50 5.81
N LEU A 223 6.87 -14.93 7.00
CA LEU A 223 7.66 -15.23 8.19
C LEU A 223 7.25 -16.52 8.88
N PHE A 224 6.00 -16.94 8.71
CA PHE A 224 5.39 -18.07 9.42
C PHE A 224 4.91 -19.17 8.45
N ASP A 225 5.10 -19.01 7.14
CA ASP A 225 5.00 -20.07 6.13
C ASP A 225 6.22 -20.99 6.24
N ASP A 226 6.26 -21.76 7.33
CA ASP A 226 6.97 -23.04 7.37
C ASP A 226 6.00 -24.12 6.83
N GLU A 227 5.71 -24.09 5.53
CA GLU A 227 5.28 -25.33 4.84
C GLU A 227 6.52 -26.19 4.57
N GLU A 228 6.70 -27.19 5.45
CA GLU A 228 7.42 -28.46 5.25
C GLU A 228 8.30 -28.59 3.97
N GLU A 229 9.62 -28.42 4.12
CA GLU A 229 10.62 -29.19 3.36
C GLU A 229 11.42 -30.15 4.26
#